data_AF-I4D4B3-F1
#
_entry.id   AF-I4D4B3-F1
#
_cell.length_a   1.000
_cell.length_b   1.000
_cell.length_c   1.000
_cell.angle_alpha   90.00
_cell.angle_beta   90.00
_cell.angle_gamma   90.00
#
_symmetry.space_group_name_H-M   'P 1'
#
loop_
_entity.id
_entity.type
_entity.pdbx_description
1 polymer ?
#
loop_
_entity_poly.entity_id
_entity_poly.type
_entity_poly.pdbx_seq_one_letter_code
_entity_poly.pdbx_strand_id
1 'polypeptide(L)'
;MNIGIFPCQGRCNVSMMTKTVAAFFEDDKIVRVLPHLNLPLNNETVSNEKFIALNGCPAKCASKEFEIARIKPHEEVVMTKDFDPKNNEKYEELLNIDDEVFLVQEVIERLLESK
;
A
#
# COMPACT_ATOMS: atom_id res chain seq x y z
N MET A 1 7.74 3.52 -16.17
CA MET A 1 7.25 2.48 -15.25
C MET A 1 6.56 3.21 -14.13
N ASN A 2 5.32 2.83 -13.83
CA ASN A 2 4.55 3.47 -12.77
C ASN A 2 4.37 2.49 -11.61
N ILE A 3 4.20 3.00 -10.39
CA ILE A 3 3.98 2.19 -9.19
C ILE A 3 2.60 2.52 -8.62
N GLY A 4 1.70 1.56 -8.65
CA GLY A 4 0.38 1.66 -8.03
C GLY A 4 0.41 1.19 -6.58
N ILE A 5 0.15 2.08 -5.63
CA ILE A 5 0.02 1.73 -4.20
C ILE A 5 -1.46 1.59 -3.87
N PHE A 6 -1.86 0.40 -3.43
CA PHE A 6 -3.23 0.16 -2.97
C PHE A 6 -3.25 0.01 -1.43
N PRO A 7 -3.72 1.03 -0.69
CA PRO A 7 -3.74 1.01 0.77
C PRO A 7 -4.86 0.13 1.34
N CYS A 8 -4.74 -0.17 2.63
CA CYS A 8 -5.70 -0.98 3.36
C CYS A 8 -7.08 -0.34 3.37
N GLN A 9 -8.09 -1.09 2.90
CA GLN A 9 -9.48 -0.64 2.80
C GLN A 9 -10.29 -0.82 4.11
N GLY A 10 -9.65 -1.25 5.18
CA GLY A 10 -10.29 -1.41 6.48
C GLY A 10 -10.84 -0.09 7.05
N ARG A 11 -11.47 -0.17 8.22
CA ARG A 11 -11.98 1.00 8.96
C ARG A 11 -11.30 1.21 10.32
N CYS A 12 -10.17 0.55 10.54
CA CYS A 12 -9.37 0.66 11.76
C CYS A 12 -8.25 1.70 11.62
N ASN A 13 -7.63 2.09 12.74
CA ASN A 13 -6.57 3.10 12.79
C ASN A 13 -5.42 2.80 11.82
N VAL A 14 -5.05 1.51 11.66
CA VAL A 14 -4.02 1.10 10.70
C VAL A 14 -4.43 1.28 9.23
N SER A 15 -5.73 1.32 8.91
CA SER A 15 -6.18 1.73 7.58
C SER A 15 -5.96 3.23 7.36
N MET A 16 -6.31 4.05 8.34
CA MET A 16 -6.07 5.50 8.26
C MET A 16 -4.57 5.77 8.07
N MET A 17 -3.71 5.16 8.88
CA MET A 17 -2.27 5.22 8.71
C MET A 17 -1.81 4.82 7.30
N THR A 18 -2.24 3.67 6.76
CA THR A 18 -1.81 3.25 5.41
C THR A 18 -2.23 4.23 4.31
N LYS A 19 -3.40 4.86 4.46
CA LYS A 19 -3.89 5.87 3.52
C LYS A 19 -3.07 7.15 3.65
N THR A 20 -2.77 7.56 4.88
CA THR A 20 -1.92 8.72 5.14
C THR A 20 -0.52 8.51 4.59
N VAL A 21 0.11 7.36 4.84
CA VAL A 21 1.42 7.02 4.26
C VAL A 21 1.38 7.02 2.75
N ALA A 22 0.36 6.41 2.14
CA ALA A 22 0.21 6.44 0.68
C ALA A 22 0.11 7.87 0.14
N ALA A 23 -0.60 8.77 0.84
CA ALA A 23 -0.78 10.16 0.42
C ALA A 23 0.55 10.96 0.35
N PHE A 24 1.58 10.60 1.13
CA PHE A 24 2.90 11.22 1.00
C PHE A 24 3.55 11.02 -0.38
N PHE A 25 3.09 10.03 -1.14
CA PHE A 25 3.59 9.72 -2.47
C PHE A 25 2.66 10.18 -3.60
N GLU A 26 1.54 10.84 -3.32
CA GLU A 26 0.61 11.30 -4.37
C GLU A 26 1.20 12.39 -5.28
N ASP A 27 2.14 13.18 -4.77
CA ASP A 27 2.83 14.23 -5.56
C ASP A 27 3.95 13.68 -6.46
N ASP A 28 4.28 12.39 -6.34
CA ASP A 28 5.29 11.75 -7.18
C ASP A 28 4.72 11.43 -8.57
N LYS A 29 5.42 11.82 -9.63
CA LYS A 29 5.00 11.56 -11.03
C LYS A 29 5.02 10.06 -11.38
N ILE A 30 5.69 9.24 -10.58
CA ILE A 30 5.90 7.80 -10.80
C ILE A 30 4.91 6.96 -9.98
N VAL A 31 4.47 7.47 -8.83
CA VAL A 31 3.62 6.75 -7.90
C VAL A 31 2.17 7.17 -8.08
N ARG A 32 1.26 6.21 -8.02
CA ARG A 32 -0.18 6.44 -8.04
C ARG A 32 -0.82 5.74 -6.88
N VAL A 33 -1.50 6.49 -6.00
CA VAL A 33 -2.33 5.91 -4.96
C VAL A 33 -3.66 5.48 -5.55
N LEU A 34 -4.02 4.21 -5.32
CA LEU A 34 -5.21 3.58 -5.88
C LEU A 34 -6.30 3.54 -4.80
N PRO A 35 -7.38 4.34 -4.91
CA PRO A 35 -8.49 4.25 -3.95
C PRO A 35 -9.28 2.95 -4.10
N HIS A 36 -9.32 2.40 -5.32
CA HIS A 36 -9.99 1.14 -5.66
C HIS A 36 -9.14 0.35 -6.66
N LEU A 37 -9.18 -0.99 -6.56
CA LEU A 37 -8.64 -1.90 -7.57
C LEU A 37 -9.60 -2.02 -8.77
N ASN A 38 -10.01 -0.89 -9.34
CA ASN A 38 -10.75 -0.86 -10.60
C ASN A 38 -9.76 -0.73 -11.75
N LEU A 39 -9.06 -1.81 -12.09
CA LEU A 39 -8.28 -1.83 -13.32
C LEU A 39 -9.22 -2.08 -14.51
N PRO A 40 -9.21 -1.25 -15.56
CA PRO A 40 -9.93 -1.57 -16.78
C PRO A 40 -9.38 -2.87 -17.37
N LEU A 41 -10.28 -3.75 -17.85
CA LEU A 41 -10.00 -5.09 -18.42
C LEU A 41 -9.02 -5.12 -19.62
N ASN A 42 -8.47 -3.97 -20.02
CA ASN A 42 -7.48 -3.87 -21.07
C ASN A 42 -6.08 -4.12 -20.48
N ASN A 43 -5.60 -5.33 -20.69
CA ASN A 43 -4.36 -5.91 -20.18
C ASN A 43 -3.05 -5.17 -20.58
N GLU A 44 -3.12 -4.13 -21.40
CA GLU A 44 -1.92 -3.38 -21.86
C GLU A 44 -1.38 -2.42 -20.81
N THR A 45 -2.24 -1.83 -19.95
CA THR A 45 -1.79 -0.94 -18.86
C THR A 45 -1.20 -1.71 -17.67
N VAL A 46 -1.66 -2.93 -17.42
CA VAL A 46 -1.20 -3.78 -16.31
C VAL A 46 0.23 -4.30 -16.57
N SER A 47 0.67 -4.38 -17.82
CA SER A 47 1.98 -4.95 -18.16
C SER A 47 3.17 -4.04 -17.83
N ASN A 48 2.94 -2.77 -17.49
CA ASN A 48 4.02 -1.78 -17.26
C ASN A 48 3.87 -1.00 -15.93
N GLU A 49 2.89 -1.37 -15.12
CA GLU A 49 2.65 -0.84 -13.78
C GLU A 49 2.98 -1.92 -12.73
N LYS A 50 3.84 -1.57 -11.77
CA LYS A 50 4.11 -2.43 -10.61
C LYS A 50 3.14 -2.07 -9.50
N PHE A 51 2.69 -3.06 -8.74
CA PHE A 51 1.67 -2.87 -7.72
C PHE A 51 2.19 -3.21 -6.32
N ILE A 52 1.93 -2.33 -5.36
CA ILE A 52 2.19 -2.56 -3.94
C ILE A 52 0.86 -2.72 -3.22
N ALA A 53 0.67 -3.86 -2.55
CA ALA A 53 -0.41 -4.05 -1.59
C ALA A 53 0.05 -3.54 -0.22
N LEU A 54 -0.45 -2.38 0.20
CA LEU A 54 -0.07 -1.76 1.46
C LEU A 54 -1.09 -2.11 2.56
N ASN A 55 -0.76 -3.11 3.36
CA ASN A 55 -1.61 -3.62 4.42
C ASN A 55 -1.30 -2.97 5.75
N GLY A 56 -2.35 -2.54 6.45
CA GLY A 56 -2.21 -1.96 7.78
C GLY A 56 -1.80 -3.00 8.81
N CYS A 57 -2.36 -4.21 8.76
CA CYS A 57 -2.16 -5.27 9.75
C CYS A 57 -2.12 -6.68 9.12
N PRO A 58 -1.87 -7.74 9.90
CA PRO A 58 -1.76 -9.12 9.39
C PRO A 58 -3.04 -9.70 8.78
N ALA A 59 -4.18 -9.02 8.90
CA ALA A 59 -5.42 -9.41 8.22
C ALA A 59 -5.35 -9.23 6.69
N LYS A 60 -4.38 -8.46 6.19
CA LYS A 60 -4.03 -8.29 4.77
C LYS A 60 -5.20 -7.92 3.86
N CYS A 61 -6.03 -6.97 4.27
CA CYS A 61 -7.22 -6.58 3.51
C CYS A 61 -6.89 -6.04 2.10
N ALA A 62 -5.78 -5.32 1.91
CA ALA A 62 -5.38 -4.83 0.60
C ALA A 62 -5.02 -5.99 -0.33
N SER A 63 -4.23 -6.96 0.15
CA SER A 63 -3.86 -8.15 -0.63
C SER A 63 -5.07 -9.01 -1.01
N LYS A 64 -6.07 -9.12 -0.14
CA LYS A 64 -7.31 -9.86 -0.45
C LYS A 64 -8.09 -9.26 -1.61
N GLU A 65 -8.11 -7.93 -1.73
CA GLU A 65 -8.73 -7.28 -2.90
C GLU A 65 -7.97 -7.59 -4.20
N PHE A 66 -6.63 -7.65 -4.14
CA PHE A 66 -5.82 -8.11 -5.27
C PHE A 66 -6.15 -9.55 -5.67
N GLU A 67 -6.33 -10.45 -4.69
CA GLU A 67 -6.76 -11.84 -4.93
C GLU A 67 -8.13 -11.91 -5.61
N ILE A 68 -9.11 -11.12 -5.13
CA ILE A 68 -10.45 -11.02 -5.72
C ILE A 68 -10.37 -10.52 -7.17
N ALA A 69 -9.53 -9.51 -7.41
CA ALA A 69 -9.29 -8.96 -8.74
C ALA A 69 -8.41 -9.87 -9.62
N ARG A 70 -7.91 -10.99 -9.11
CA ARG A 70 -7.00 -11.94 -9.78
C ARG A 70 -5.72 -11.28 -10.31
N ILE A 71 -5.22 -10.28 -9.58
CA ILE A 71 -3.97 -9.58 -9.87
C ILE A 71 -2.98 -9.96 -8.78
N LYS A 72 -1.76 -10.32 -9.16
CA LYS A 72 -0.69 -10.53 -8.18
C LYS A 72 0.02 -9.20 -7.93
N PRO A 73 0.02 -8.65 -6.70
CA PRO A 73 0.84 -7.49 -6.40
C PRO A 73 2.33 -7.88 -6.52
N HIS A 74 3.15 -6.92 -6.92
CA HIS A 74 4.60 -7.13 -7.03
C HIS A 74 5.22 -7.18 -5.64
N GLU A 75 4.73 -6.34 -4.73
CA GLU A 75 5.14 -6.31 -3.32
C GLU A 75 3.92 -6.32 -2.41
N GLU A 76 4.07 -7.00 -1.28
CA GLU A 76 3.11 -6.99 -0.19
C GLU A 76 3.79 -6.44 1.05
N VAL A 77 3.31 -5.30 1.53
CA VAL A 77 3.81 -4.67 2.74
C VAL A 77 2.77 -4.84 3.83
N VAL A 78 3.20 -5.28 5.01
CA VAL A 78 2.40 -5.23 6.25
C VAL A 78 3.13 -4.29 7.19
N MET A 79 2.56 -3.10 7.40
CA MET A 79 3.18 -2.05 8.21
C MET A 79 3.24 -2.46 9.68
N THR A 80 2.09 -2.84 10.26
CA THR A 80 2.01 -3.22 11.67
C THR A 80 1.97 -4.73 11.84
N LYS A 81 3.13 -5.38 11.79
CA LYS A 81 3.23 -6.83 12.00
C LYS A 81 2.90 -7.23 13.44
N ASP A 82 3.15 -6.33 14.37
CA ASP A 82 2.87 -6.40 15.81
C ASP A 82 1.48 -5.85 16.17
N PHE A 83 0.57 -5.68 15.21
CA PHE A 83 -0.74 -5.05 15.44
C PHE A 83 -1.47 -5.66 16.64
N ASP A 84 -1.58 -4.86 17.70
CA ASP A 84 -2.42 -5.16 18.86
C ASP A 84 -3.69 -4.29 18.80
N PRO A 85 -4.87 -4.88 18.50
CA PRO A 85 -6.13 -4.16 18.47
C PRO A 85 -6.46 -3.44 19.78
N LYS A 86 -5.89 -3.87 20.92
CA LYS A 86 -6.14 -3.27 22.24
C LYS A 86 -5.29 -2.03 22.52
N ASN A 87 -4.17 -1.84 21.82
CA ASN A 87 -3.20 -0.78 22.06
C ASN A 87 -2.81 -0.09 20.74
N ASN A 88 -3.81 0.37 19.99
CA ASN A 88 -3.66 0.89 18.62
C ASN A 88 -3.75 2.43 18.52
N GLU A 89 -3.75 3.14 19.65
CA GLU A 89 -3.81 4.62 19.71
C GLU A 89 -2.63 5.27 18.96
N LYS A 90 -1.43 4.67 19.00
CA LYS A 90 -0.26 5.17 18.27
C LYS A 90 -0.49 5.31 16.75
N TYR A 91 -1.39 4.49 16.19
CA TYR A 91 -1.75 4.52 14.77
C TYR A 91 -2.83 5.54 14.45
N GLU A 92 -3.59 5.98 15.45
CA GLU A 92 -4.55 7.09 15.35
C GLU A 92 -3.81 8.42 15.41
N GLU A 93 -2.85 8.54 16.33
CA GLU A 93 -2.01 9.72 16.47
C GLU A 93 -0.89 9.81 15.42
N LEU A 94 -0.76 8.79 14.55
CA LEU A 94 0.26 8.68 13.51
C LEU A 94 1.69 8.86 14.06
N LEU A 95 1.95 8.33 15.26
CA LEU A 95 3.29 8.34 15.84
C LEU A 95 4.25 7.54 14.95
N ASN A 96 5.44 8.09 14.72
CA ASN A 96 6.49 7.51 13.86
C ASN A 96 6.08 7.35 12.38
N ILE A 97 5.19 8.20 11.88
CA ILE A 97 4.78 8.17 10.47
C ILE A 97 5.97 8.28 9.50
N ASP A 98 7.04 8.98 9.88
CA ASP A 98 8.25 9.11 9.06
C ASP A 98 8.95 7.76 8.84
N ASP A 99 9.01 6.90 9.87
CA ASP A 99 9.59 5.55 9.76
C ASP A 99 8.74 4.67 8.83
N GLU A 100 7.42 4.81 8.93
CA GLU A 100 6.46 4.08 8.10
C GLU A 100 6.51 4.54 6.63
N VAL A 101 6.69 5.84 6.39
CA VAL A 101 6.94 6.40 5.05
C VAL A 101 8.27 5.89 4.51
N PHE A 102 9.34 5.90 5.31
CA PHE A 102 10.65 5.40 4.91
C PHE A 102 10.59 3.93 4.49
N LEU A 103 9.86 3.09 5.23
CA LEU A 103 9.68 1.68 4.88
C LEU A 103 9.01 1.50 3.51
N VAL A 104 8.01 2.31 3.20
CA VAL A 104 7.35 2.27 1.88
C VAL A 104 8.27 2.82 0.78
N GLN A 105 9.04 3.86 1.06
CA GLN A 105 10.04 4.42 0.14
C GLN A 105 11.08 3.36 -0.25
N GLU A 106 11.62 2.59 0.69
CA GLU A 106 12.56 1.50 0.39
C GLU A 106 11.95 0.44 -0.54
N VAL A 107 10.66 0.14 -0.39
CA VAL A 107 9.94 -0.81 -1.26
C VAL A 107 9.82 -0.22 -2.68
N ILE A 108 9.48 1.05 -2.79
CA ILE A 108 9.39 1.76 -4.08
C ILE A 108 10.74 1.72 -4.79
N GLU A 109 11.83 2.06 -4.10
CA GLU A 109 13.19 2.07 -4.66
C GLU A 109 13.62 0.69 -5.17
N ARG A 110 13.40 -0.37 -4.39
CA ARG A 110 13.67 -1.76 -4.83
C ARG A 110 12.90 -2.12 -6.10
N LEU A 111 11.65 -1.67 -6.22
CA LEU A 111 10.84 -1.90 -7.41
C LEU A 111 11.35 -1.09 -8.62
N LEU A 112 11.92 0.09 -8.41
CA LEU A 112 12.53 0.91 -9.47
C LEU A 112 13.86 0.32 -9.96
N GLU A 113 14.67 -0.26 -9.08
CA GLU A 113 15.98 -0.85 -9.40
C GLU A 113 15.87 -2.23 -10.07
N SER A 114 14.79 -2.97 -9.78
CA SER A 114 14.50 -4.28 -10.38
C SER A 114 14.08 -4.11 -11.85
N LYS A 115 15.07 -3.97 -12.76
CA LYS A 115 14.89 -3.94 -14.22
C LYS A 115 14.55 -5.29 -14.82
#